data_AF-A0A8J6QY85-F1
#
_entry.id   AF-A0A8J6QY85-F1
#
_cell.length_a   1.000
_cell.length_b   1.000
_cell.length_c   1.000
_cell.angle_alpha   90.00
_cell.angle_beta   90.00
_cell.angle_gamma   90.00
#
_symmetry.space_group_name_H-M   'P 1'
#
loop_
_entity.id
_entity.type
_entity.pdbx_description
1 polymer ?
#
loop_
_entity_poly.entity_id
_entity_poly.type
_entity_poly.pdbx_seq_one_letter_code
_entity_poly.pdbx_strand_id
1 'polypeptide(L)'
;MSPEKTYTIYKEGEFKMKKVCGLIAVAIVGVVFVFTAGSFAERVNPGEDFRYARRTEAYINAQPMFEILYRMALEQDKKFGLQPHCNSQYQVKPLGTIILSPINFPDDRPHPTEGIWNYRYQIERCGEAKIYNTLFIATDNGEAPTPRIYYPGTTSADPLLIKDAMLSALVVATATDPHLKDCREIDVFDMQVTKAPHTVTEENRGVSGGWSEDWTFRMCGQLATVGITFTPDQKNGGTTFSINPSKSGVGG
;
A
#
# COMPACT_ATOMS: atom_id res chain seq x y z
N MET A 1 12.08 -22.76 -3.62
CA MET A 1 12.89 -21.61 -4.05
C MET A 1 12.54 -21.36 -5.51
N SER A 2 11.62 -20.42 -5.78
CA SER A 2 11.21 -20.09 -7.15
C SER A 2 12.30 -19.21 -7.79
N PRO A 3 12.67 -19.40 -9.07
CA PRO A 3 13.67 -18.57 -9.72
C PRO A 3 13.23 -17.09 -9.72
N GLU A 4 14.13 -16.20 -9.31
CA GLU A 4 13.92 -14.75 -9.39
C GLU A 4 13.79 -14.36 -10.87
N LYS A 5 12.58 -13.96 -11.29
CA LYS A 5 12.32 -13.47 -12.65
C LYS A 5 12.52 -11.97 -12.66
N THR A 6 13.63 -11.51 -13.26
CA THR A 6 13.84 -10.09 -13.56
C THR A 6 13.24 -9.77 -14.92
N TYR A 7 12.37 -8.76 -14.98
CA TYR A 7 11.77 -8.30 -16.23
C TYR A 7 12.39 -6.95 -16.61
N THR A 8 13.03 -6.89 -17.78
CA THR A 8 13.51 -5.64 -18.38
C THR A 8 12.47 -5.16 -19.38
N ILE A 9 11.80 -4.05 -19.08
CA ILE A 9 10.79 -3.46 -19.96
C ILE A 9 11.46 -2.37 -20.80
N TYR A 10 11.42 -2.52 -22.12
CA TYR A 10 11.95 -1.53 -23.07
C TYR A 10 10.98 -0.35 -23.22
N LYS A 11 11.50 0.88 -23.39
CA LYS A 11 10.70 2.10 -23.58
C LYS A 11 9.88 2.02 -24.88
N GLU A 12 8.55 2.01 -24.77
CA GLU A 12 7.62 2.36 -25.86
C GLU A 12 6.97 3.73 -25.65
N GLY A 13 6.59 4.36 -26.76
CA GLY A 13 6.39 5.80 -26.95
C GLY A 13 5.26 6.50 -26.16
N GLU A 14 5.29 7.84 -26.25
CA GLU A 14 4.44 8.79 -25.53
C GLU A 14 2.94 8.50 -25.63
N PHE A 15 2.32 8.18 -24.48
CA PHE A 15 0.87 8.00 -24.36
C PHE A 15 0.20 9.31 -23.89
N LYS A 16 -0.66 9.90 -24.72
CA LYS A 16 -1.43 11.12 -24.39
C LYS A 16 -2.76 10.80 -23.71
N MET A 17 -2.88 11.10 -22.42
CA MET A 17 -4.15 11.05 -21.68
C MET A 17 -5.07 12.22 -22.06
N LYS A 18 -6.32 11.91 -22.46
CA LYS A 18 -7.41 12.89 -22.58
C LYS A 18 -8.08 13.10 -21.22
N LYS A 19 -8.15 14.35 -20.76
CA LYS A 19 -8.95 14.74 -19.58
C LYS A 19 -10.43 14.68 -19.93
N VAL A 20 -11.22 13.99 -19.11
CA VAL A 20 -12.69 14.07 -19.11
C VAL A 20 -13.09 14.82 -17.84
N CYS A 21 -13.63 16.03 -18.00
CA CYS A 21 -14.28 16.79 -16.92
C CYS A 21 -15.79 16.56 -17.03
N GLY A 22 -16.40 16.00 -15.99
CA GLY A 22 -17.85 15.93 -15.81
C GLY A 22 -18.21 16.34 -14.40
N LEU A 23 -18.86 17.48 -14.26
CA LEU A 23 -19.40 18.03 -13.01
C LEU A 23 -20.84 17.52 -12.86
N ILE A 24 -21.14 16.77 -11.81
CA ILE A 24 -22.52 16.55 -11.36
C ILE A 24 -22.55 16.70 -9.84
N ALA A 25 -23.28 17.71 -9.37
CA ALA A 25 -23.62 17.91 -7.96
C ALA A 25 -25.04 17.39 -7.72
N VAL A 26 -25.18 16.40 -6.84
CA VAL A 26 -26.47 15.98 -6.29
C VAL A 26 -26.32 15.90 -4.78
N ALA A 27 -27.10 16.71 -4.06
CA ALA A 27 -27.19 16.67 -2.61
C ALA A 27 -28.26 15.65 -2.21
N ILE A 28 -27.85 14.55 -1.57
CA ILE A 28 -28.75 13.59 -0.92
C ILE A 28 -28.45 13.63 0.58
N VAL A 29 -29.42 14.11 1.35
CA VAL A 29 -29.43 13.99 2.82
C VAL A 29 -30.02 12.62 3.13
N GLY A 30 -29.14 11.64 3.34
CA GLY A 30 -29.50 10.27 3.73
C GLY A 30 -28.98 9.96 5.12
N VAL A 31 -29.86 9.44 5.99
CA VAL A 31 -29.52 8.93 7.32
C VAL A 31 -28.58 7.72 7.16
N VAL A 32 -27.34 7.85 7.64
CA VAL A 32 -26.32 6.78 7.58
C VAL A 32 -26.47 5.88 8.79
N PHE A 33 -26.96 4.67 8.58
CA PHE A 33 -26.77 3.56 9.52
C PHE A 33 -25.35 3.02 9.33
N VAL A 34 -24.51 3.18 10.36
CA VAL A 34 -23.16 2.61 10.37
C VAL A 34 -23.28 1.12 10.74
N PHE A 35 -23.33 0.26 9.74
CA PHE A 35 -23.11 -1.17 9.94
C PHE A 35 -21.60 -1.43 9.97
N THR A 36 -21.05 -1.79 11.13
CA THR A 36 -19.68 -2.30 11.25
C THR A 36 -19.66 -3.75 10.77
N ALA A 37 -19.38 -3.98 9.48
CA ALA A 37 -19.08 -5.32 9.00
C ALA A 37 -17.72 -5.73 9.58
N GLY A 38 -17.72 -6.70 10.49
CA GLY A 38 -16.49 -7.31 10.97
C GLY A 38 -15.74 -7.92 9.77
N SER A 39 -14.58 -7.35 9.44
CA SER A 39 -13.71 -7.90 8.41
C SER A 39 -12.97 -9.08 9.01
N PHE A 40 -13.47 -10.30 8.78
CA PHE A 40 -12.74 -11.51 9.08
C PHE A 40 -11.84 -11.83 7.89
N ALA A 41 -10.53 -11.86 8.10
CA ALA A 41 -9.62 -12.46 7.14
C ALA A 41 -9.89 -13.97 7.11
N GLU A 42 -10.72 -14.42 6.18
CA GLU A 42 -11.11 -15.82 6.07
C GLU A 42 -9.94 -16.67 5.59
N ARG A 43 -9.64 -17.76 6.30
CA ARG A 43 -8.66 -18.76 5.86
C ARG A 43 -9.34 -19.63 4.80
N VAL A 44 -8.87 -19.53 3.56
CA VAL A 44 -9.53 -20.13 2.42
C VAL A 44 -9.49 -21.67 2.47
N ASN A 45 -10.62 -22.29 2.09
CA ASN A 45 -10.86 -23.73 2.18
C ASN A 45 -10.25 -24.45 0.95
N PRO A 46 -9.31 -25.38 1.10
CA PRO A 46 -8.40 -25.79 0.03
C PRO A 46 -9.03 -26.54 -1.17
N GLY A 47 -10.29 -26.98 -1.14
CA GLY A 47 -10.84 -27.88 -2.20
C GLY A 47 -11.16 -27.21 -3.55
N GLU A 48 -11.96 -26.14 -3.53
CA GLU A 48 -12.34 -25.39 -4.75
C GLU A 48 -11.39 -24.21 -5.04
N ASP A 49 -10.65 -23.79 -4.02
CA ASP A 49 -9.76 -22.63 -4.07
C ASP A 49 -8.53 -22.85 -4.98
N PHE A 50 -8.07 -24.09 -5.19
CA PHE A 50 -6.89 -24.35 -6.02
C PHE A 50 -7.06 -24.03 -7.51
N ARG A 51 -8.28 -24.07 -8.07
CA ARG A 51 -8.50 -23.70 -9.48
C ARG A 51 -8.43 -22.19 -9.66
N TYR A 52 -9.10 -21.45 -8.77
CA TYR A 52 -9.02 -20.00 -8.73
C TYR A 52 -7.60 -19.55 -8.42
N ALA A 53 -6.88 -20.24 -7.52
CA ALA A 53 -5.48 -19.96 -7.21
C ALA A 53 -4.59 -19.98 -8.46
N ARG A 54 -4.72 -20.96 -9.37
CA ARG A 54 -3.91 -21.02 -10.59
C ARG A 54 -4.21 -19.89 -11.57
N ARG A 55 -5.49 -19.58 -11.80
CA ARG A 55 -5.89 -18.49 -12.72
C ARG A 55 -5.48 -17.13 -12.15
N THR A 56 -5.72 -16.92 -10.85
CA THR A 56 -5.32 -15.74 -10.11
C THR A 56 -3.80 -15.55 -10.13
N GLU A 57 -3.04 -16.60 -9.84
CA GLU A 57 -1.57 -16.56 -9.89
C GLU A 57 -1.06 -16.25 -11.30
N ALA A 58 -1.60 -16.90 -12.33
CA ALA A 58 -1.23 -16.62 -13.72
C ALA A 58 -1.55 -15.18 -14.12
N TYR A 59 -2.69 -14.65 -13.69
CA TYR A 59 -3.13 -13.28 -13.96
C TYR A 59 -2.22 -12.25 -13.28
N ILE A 60 -2.00 -12.40 -11.96
CA ILE A 60 -1.18 -11.50 -11.14
C ILE A 60 0.27 -11.48 -11.62
N ASN A 61 0.79 -12.60 -12.13
CA ASN A 61 2.14 -12.73 -12.65
C ASN A 61 2.23 -12.57 -14.19
N ALA A 62 1.18 -12.08 -14.85
CA ALA A 62 1.20 -11.85 -16.29
C ALA A 62 2.04 -10.59 -16.64
N GLN A 63 2.67 -10.59 -17.82
CA GLN A 63 3.47 -9.45 -18.29
C GLN A 63 2.71 -8.09 -18.24
N PRO A 64 1.43 -7.98 -18.63
CA PRO A 64 0.69 -6.72 -18.54
C PRO A 64 0.61 -6.15 -17.12
N MET A 65 0.61 -7.00 -16.08
CA MET A 65 0.65 -6.54 -14.69
C MET A 65 1.98 -5.85 -14.39
N PHE A 66 3.11 -6.43 -14.80
CA PHE A 66 4.43 -5.82 -14.62
C PHE A 66 4.58 -4.48 -15.35
N GLU A 67 3.99 -4.34 -16.54
CA GLU A 67 3.94 -3.06 -17.26
C GLU A 67 3.12 -1.99 -16.51
N ILE A 68 2.05 -2.39 -15.82
CA ILE A 68 1.30 -1.50 -14.93
C ILE A 68 2.18 -1.10 -13.73
N LEU A 69 2.81 -2.06 -13.05
CA LEU A 69 3.68 -1.77 -11.90
C LEU A 69 4.81 -0.82 -12.28
N TYR A 70 5.44 -1.04 -13.44
CA TYR A 70 6.46 -0.14 -13.97
C TYR A 70 5.95 1.30 -14.13
N ARG A 71 4.78 1.48 -14.75
CA ARG A 71 4.17 2.81 -14.91
C ARG A 71 3.83 3.47 -13.57
N MET A 72 3.29 2.72 -12.62
CA MET A 72 2.98 3.20 -11.26
C MET A 72 4.26 3.64 -10.53
N ALA A 73 5.34 2.88 -10.70
CA ALA A 73 6.65 3.20 -10.14
C ALA A 73 7.19 4.54 -10.65
N LEU A 74 7.14 4.76 -11.98
CA LEU A 74 7.57 5.99 -12.61
C LEU A 74 6.79 7.21 -12.10
N GLU A 75 5.47 7.05 -11.94
CA GLU A 75 4.60 8.10 -11.41
C GLU A 75 4.95 8.45 -9.96
N GLN A 76 5.19 7.46 -9.10
CA GLN A 76 5.62 7.67 -7.72
C GLN A 76 7.01 8.31 -7.63
N ASP A 77 7.98 7.81 -8.38
CA ASP A 77 9.33 8.38 -8.43
C ASP A 77 9.32 9.85 -8.84
N LYS A 78 8.56 10.16 -9.90
CA LYS A 78 8.38 11.54 -10.38
C LYS A 78 7.71 12.40 -9.32
N LYS A 79 6.68 11.90 -8.64
CA LYS A 79 6.01 12.60 -7.54
C LYS A 79 6.99 12.91 -6.39
N PHE A 80 7.87 11.96 -6.08
CA PHE A 80 8.84 12.13 -5.01
C PHE A 80 10.10 12.90 -5.42
N GLY A 81 10.27 13.19 -6.71
CA GLY A 81 11.46 13.88 -7.23
C GLY A 81 12.74 13.07 -7.01
N LEU A 82 12.64 11.74 -6.98
CA LEU A 82 13.76 10.87 -6.71
C LEU A 82 14.67 10.80 -7.94
N GLN A 83 15.98 10.87 -7.70
CA GLN A 83 17.02 10.64 -8.71
C GLN A 83 16.83 11.44 -10.02
N PRO A 84 16.60 12.77 -9.96
CA PRO A 84 16.20 13.57 -11.12
C PRO A 84 17.24 13.59 -12.25
N HIS A 85 18.51 13.30 -11.94
CA HIS A 85 19.62 13.33 -12.89
C HIS A 85 20.06 11.95 -13.39
N CYS A 86 19.34 10.90 -13.02
CA CYS A 86 19.75 9.56 -13.36
C CYS A 86 19.22 9.10 -14.72
N ASN A 87 20.05 8.44 -15.51
CA ASN A 87 19.67 7.91 -16.83
C ASN A 87 19.61 6.37 -16.87
N SER A 88 19.85 5.69 -15.75
CA SER A 88 19.77 4.23 -15.70
C SER A 88 18.33 3.76 -15.91
N GLN A 89 18.21 2.58 -16.51
CA GLN A 89 16.93 1.92 -16.68
C GLN A 89 16.40 1.48 -15.32
N TYR A 90 15.09 1.58 -15.17
CA TYR A 90 14.36 1.03 -14.05
C TYR A 90 14.33 -0.49 -14.13
N GLN A 91 14.60 -1.16 -13.01
CA GLN A 91 14.35 -2.58 -12.86
C GLN A 91 13.23 -2.76 -11.85
N VAL A 92 12.15 -3.45 -12.24
CA VAL A 92 11.03 -3.76 -11.35
C VAL A 92 11.16 -5.21 -10.91
N LYS A 93 11.25 -5.43 -9.59
CA LYS A 93 11.33 -6.74 -8.98
C LYS A 93 10.09 -7.00 -8.12
N PRO A 94 9.24 -7.99 -8.46
CA PRO A 94 8.12 -8.35 -7.59
C PRO A 94 8.65 -8.87 -6.25
N LEU A 95 8.07 -8.39 -5.14
CA LEU A 95 8.39 -8.89 -3.80
C LEU A 95 7.27 -9.75 -3.23
N GLY A 96 6.02 -9.43 -3.54
CA GLY A 96 4.89 -10.24 -3.10
C GLY A 96 3.53 -9.63 -3.40
N THR A 97 2.48 -10.41 -3.16
CA THR A 97 1.09 -9.98 -3.32
C THR A 97 0.30 -10.36 -2.07
N ILE A 98 -0.55 -9.46 -1.61
CA ILE A 98 -1.44 -9.65 -0.46
C ILE A 98 -2.88 -9.53 -0.97
N ILE A 99 -3.66 -10.59 -0.82
CA ILE A 99 -5.09 -10.59 -1.16
C ILE A 99 -5.85 -9.98 0.02
N LEU A 100 -6.52 -8.85 -0.22
CA LEU A 100 -7.29 -8.11 0.78
C LEU A 100 -8.78 -8.46 0.71
N SER A 101 -9.26 -8.81 -0.48
CA SER A 101 -10.62 -9.30 -0.73
C SER A 101 -10.55 -10.41 -1.79
N PRO A 102 -11.36 -11.48 -1.69
CA PRO A 102 -11.35 -12.60 -2.63
C PRO A 102 -11.44 -12.16 -4.10
N ILE A 103 -10.59 -12.76 -4.94
CA ILE A 103 -10.58 -12.45 -6.37
C ILE A 103 -11.49 -13.45 -7.10
N ASN A 104 -12.55 -12.93 -7.73
CA ASN A 104 -13.50 -13.74 -8.49
C ASN A 104 -13.26 -13.58 -9.99
N PHE A 105 -13.08 -14.70 -10.70
CA PHE A 105 -12.92 -14.73 -12.15
C PHE A 105 -14.10 -15.47 -12.79
N PRO A 106 -15.06 -14.75 -13.41
CA PRO A 106 -16.07 -15.39 -14.24
C PRO A 106 -15.44 -16.14 -15.41
N ASP A 107 -16.05 -17.25 -15.82
CA ASP A 107 -15.54 -18.10 -16.90
C ASP A 107 -15.55 -17.38 -18.27
N ASP A 108 -16.47 -16.44 -18.47
CA ASP A 108 -16.68 -15.70 -19.72
C ASP A 108 -15.93 -14.36 -19.79
N ARG A 109 -15.13 -14.01 -18.77
CA ARG A 109 -14.44 -12.71 -18.68
C ARG A 109 -12.93 -12.85 -18.65
N PRO A 110 -12.16 -11.93 -19.27
CA PRO A 110 -10.69 -11.96 -19.20
C PRO A 110 -10.13 -11.40 -17.88
N HIS A 111 -10.93 -10.67 -17.11
CA HIS A 111 -10.52 -9.96 -15.88
C HIS A 111 -11.42 -10.36 -14.70
N PRO A 112 -10.94 -10.21 -13.46
CA PRO A 112 -11.76 -10.49 -12.30
C PRO A 112 -12.86 -9.42 -12.14
N THR A 113 -14.03 -9.84 -11.68
CA THR A 113 -15.15 -8.93 -11.38
C THR A 113 -15.22 -8.50 -9.93
N GLU A 114 -14.48 -9.17 -9.05
CA GLU A 114 -14.38 -8.87 -7.63
C GLU A 114 -12.95 -9.07 -7.15
N GLY A 115 -12.64 -8.43 -6.02
CA GLY A 115 -11.37 -8.59 -5.33
C GLY A 115 -10.54 -7.32 -5.25
N ILE A 116 -9.70 -7.31 -4.22
CA ILE A 116 -8.77 -6.23 -3.94
C ILE A 116 -7.47 -6.90 -3.52
N TRP A 117 -6.36 -6.51 -4.13
CA TRP A 117 -5.04 -7.01 -3.73
C TRP A 117 -4.01 -5.90 -3.75
N ASN A 118 -3.05 -6.00 -2.84
CA ASN A 118 -1.86 -5.14 -2.82
C ASN A 118 -0.70 -5.90 -3.47
N TYR A 119 -0.06 -5.26 -4.44
CA TYR A 119 1.18 -5.75 -5.05
C TYR A 119 2.36 -4.94 -4.52
N ARG A 120 3.30 -5.63 -3.86
CA ARG A 120 4.56 -5.05 -3.39
C ARG A 120 5.67 -5.38 -4.36
N TYR A 121 6.42 -4.37 -4.76
CA TYR A 121 7.54 -4.50 -5.69
C TYR A 121 8.66 -3.53 -5.32
N GLN A 122 9.87 -3.94 -5.59
CA GLN A 122 11.05 -3.11 -5.49
C GLN A 122 11.36 -2.54 -6.86
N ILE A 123 11.75 -1.28 -6.87
CA ILE A 123 12.42 -0.69 -8.02
C ILE A 123 13.87 -0.43 -7.70
N GLU A 124 14.73 -0.76 -8.65
CA GLU A 124 16.15 -0.46 -8.59
C GLU A 124 16.53 0.47 -9.73
N ARG A 125 17.22 1.54 -9.36
CA ARG A 125 17.73 2.53 -10.30
C ARG A 125 18.86 3.30 -9.63
N CYS A 126 19.91 3.60 -10.39
CA CYS A 126 21.08 4.36 -9.93
C CYS A 126 21.80 3.75 -8.71
N GLY A 127 21.69 2.43 -8.50
CA GLY A 127 22.27 1.76 -7.34
C GLY A 127 21.46 1.90 -6.05
N GLU A 128 20.29 2.56 -6.09
CA GLU A 128 19.36 2.62 -4.97
C GLU A 128 18.14 1.74 -5.25
N ALA A 129 17.54 1.25 -4.18
CA ALA A 129 16.33 0.47 -4.22
C ALA A 129 15.23 1.16 -3.41
N LYS A 130 14.01 1.20 -3.92
CA LYS A 130 12.83 1.66 -3.18
C LYS A 130 11.68 0.68 -3.34
N ILE A 131 10.93 0.48 -2.27
CA ILE A 131 9.79 -0.43 -2.26
C ILE A 131 8.52 0.38 -2.46
N TYR A 132 7.72 -0.04 -3.44
CA TYR A 132 6.42 0.51 -3.74
C TYR A 132 5.33 -0.54 -3.61
N ASN A 133 4.13 -0.02 -3.36
CA ASN A 133 2.92 -0.80 -3.24
C ASN A 133 1.91 -0.25 -4.27
N THR A 134 1.11 -1.13 -4.84
CA THR A 134 0.01 -0.78 -5.76
C THR A 134 -1.19 -1.64 -5.43
N LEU A 135 -2.29 -0.97 -5.08
CA LEU A 135 -3.58 -1.63 -4.90
C LEU A 135 -4.23 -1.81 -6.26
N PHE A 136 -4.75 -3.00 -6.51
CA PHE A 136 -5.60 -3.29 -7.64
C PHE A 136 -7.00 -3.56 -7.12
N ILE A 137 -7.97 -2.92 -7.75
CA ILE A 137 -9.39 -3.04 -7.41
C ILE A 137 -10.10 -3.56 -8.66
N ALA A 138 -10.66 -4.77 -8.56
CA ALA A 138 -11.48 -5.33 -9.63
C ALA A 138 -12.72 -4.46 -9.88
N THR A 139 -13.22 -4.48 -11.12
CA THR A 139 -14.42 -3.77 -11.51
C THR A 139 -15.52 -4.78 -11.85
N ASP A 140 -16.74 -4.52 -11.41
CA ASP A 140 -17.89 -5.42 -11.57
C ASP A 140 -18.27 -5.70 -13.03
N ASN A 141 -17.91 -4.79 -13.94
CA ASN A 141 -18.15 -4.88 -15.38
C ASN A 141 -17.19 -5.84 -16.12
N GLY A 142 -16.18 -6.39 -15.45
CA GLY A 142 -15.16 -7.28 -16.05
C GLY A 142 -14.13 -6.55 -16.92
N GLU A 143 -13.99 -5.23 -16.76
CA GLU A 143 -12.86 -4.46 -17.28
C GLU A 143 -11.57 -4.74 -16.50
N ALA A 144 -10.45 -4.21 -16.98
CA ALA A 144 -9.18 -4.35 -16.28
C ALA A 144 -9.25 -3.72 -14.88
N PRO A 145 -8.69 -4.37 -13.84
CA PRO A 145 -8.63 -3.83 -12.49
C PRO A 145 -7.98 -2.45 -12.48
N THR A 146 -8.52 -1.55 -11.68
CA THR A 146 -7.98 -0.19 -11.56
C THR A 146 -6.77 -0.19 -10.63
N PRO A 147 -5.55 0.12 -11.13
CA PRO A 147 -4.39 0.28 -10.27
C PRO A 147 -4.46 1.60 -9.50
N ARG A 148 -4.07 1.57 -8.24
CA ARG A 148 -3.94 2.73 -7.36
C ARG A 148 -2.58 2.69 -6.68
N ILE A 149 -1.82 3.77 -6.84
CA ILE A 149 -0.62 4.01 -6.04
C ILE A 149 -0.99 3.87 -4.56
N TYR A 150 -0.23 3.05 -3.87
CA TYR A 150 -0.40 2.84 -2.44
C TYR A 150 0.86 3.26 -1.68
N TYR A 151 0.78 3.29 -0.34
CA TYR A 151 1.85 3.84 0.47
C TYR A 151 3.18 3.09 0.25
N PRO A 152 4.29 3.79 0.00
CA PRO A 152 5.60 3.17 -0.19
C PRO A 152 6.10 2.46 1.08
N GLY A 153 7.02 1.51 0.90
CA GLY A 153 7.71 0.83 1.99
C GLY A 153 7.22 -0.59 2.29
N THR A 154 7.56 -1.07 3.49
CA THR A 154 7.38 -2.46 3.92
C THR A 154 6.22 -2.68 4.88
N THR A 155 5.39 -1.66 5.15
CA THR A 155 4.26 -1.71 6.11
C THR A 155 3.50 -3.04 6.13
N SER A 156 3.26 -3.56 7.33
CA SER A 156 2.43 -4.74 7.57
C SER A 156 0.98 -4.36 7.92
N ALA A 157 0.70 -3.08 8.15
CA ALA A 157 -0.66 -2.59 8.36
C ALA A 157 -1.49 -2.70 7.07
N ASP A 158 -2.69 -3.25 7.20
CA ASP A 158 -3.66 -3.26 6.11
C ASP A 158 -4.25 -1.85 5.88
N PRO A 159 -5.00 -1.63 4.77
CA PRO A 159 -5.52 -0.30 4.49
C PRO A 159 -6.48 0.28 5.52
N LEU A 160 -7.20 -0.56 6.26
CA LEU A 160 -8.09 -0.09 7.31
C LEU A 160 -7.26 0.39 8.51
N LEU A 161 -6.28 -0.39 8.96
CA LEU A 161 -5.37 0.02 10.03
C LEU A 161 -4.57 1.28 9.67
N ILE A 162 -4.14 1.41 8.41
CA ILE A 162 -3.44 2.62 7.96
C ILE A 162 -4.38 3.82 8.02
N LYS A 163 -5.61 3.69 7.53
CA LYS A 163 -6.62 4.75 7.59
C LYS A 163 -6.88 5.19 9.03
N ASP A 164 -7.01 4.24 9.96
CA ASP A 164 -7.34 4.52 11.35
C ASP A 164 -6.18 5.23 12.08
N ALA A 165 -4.93 4.86 11.79
CA ALA A 165 -3.75 5.47 12.41
C ALA A 165 -3.27 6.77 11.73
N MET A 166 -3.62 7.02 10.46
CA MET A 166 -3.08 8.11 9.65
C MET A 166 -3.25 9.50 10.29
N LEU A 167 -4.45 9.83 10.76
CA LEU A 167 -4.72 11.16 11.31
C LEU A 167 -3.88 11.42 12.56
N SER A 168 -3.82 10.45 13.48
CA SER A 168 -3.01 10.55 14.70
C SER A 168 -1.51 10.61 14.38
N ALA A 169 -1.05 9.87 13.36
CA ALA A 169 0.32 9.91 12.88
C ALA A 169 0.70 11.30 12.37
N LEU A 170 -0.16 11.92 11.56
CA LEU A 170 0.03 13.28 11.05
C LEU A 170 0.02 14.34 12.16
N VAL A 171 -0.85 14.20 13.17
CA VAL A 171 -0.87 15.12 14.31
C VAL A 171 0.45 15.05 15.08
N VAL A 172 0.97 13.85 15.33
CA VAL A 172 2.27 13.69 16.00
C VAL A 172 3.39 14.24 15.12
N ALA A 173 3.40 13.94 13.82
CA ALA A 173 4.43 14.45 12.89
C ALA A 173 4.47 15.99 12.89
N THR A 174 3.33 16.66 12.74
CA THR A 174 3.26 18.14 12.75
C THR A 174 3.57 18.75 14.11
N ALA A 175 3.30 18.06 15.22
CA ALA A 175 3.61 18.54 16.56
C ALA A 175 5.12 18.52 16.86
N THR A 176 5.89 17.65 16.19
CA THR A 176 7.34 17.52 16.42
C THR A 176 8.17 18.67 15.85
N ASP A 177 7.66 19.38 14.84
CA ASP A 177 8.34 20.53 14.23
C ASP A 177 7.38 21.73 14.11
N PRO A 178 7.63 22.86 14.81
CA PRO A 178 6.82 24.06 14.71
C PRO A 178 6.66 24.63 13.30
N HIS A 179 7.62 24.39 12.39
CA HIS A 179 7.58 24.86 11.01
C HIS A 179 6.57 24.10 10.14
N LEU A 180 6.10 22.93 10.58
CA LEU A 180 5.16 22.09 9.84
C LEU A 180 3.69 22.34 10.17
N LYS A 181 3.38 23.19 11.16
CA LYS A 181 2.00 23.41 11.65
C LYS A 181 1.04 23.92 10.58
N ASP A 182 1.52 24.76 9.67
CA ASP A 182 0.73 25.35 8.60
C ASP A 182 0.94 24.66 7.24
N CYS A 183 1.65 23.52 7.23
CA CYS A 183 1.96 22.82 6.00
C CYS A 183 0.71 22.13 5.40
N ARG A 184 0.39 22.46 4.14
CA ARG A 184 -0.73 21.88 3.39
C ARG A 184 -0.31 20.80 2.40
N GLU A 185 0.97 20.72 2.09
CA GLU A 185 1.54 19.75 1.17
C GLU A 185 2.11 18.57 1.97
N ILE A 186 1.31 17.52 2.08
CA ILE A 186 1.64 16.34 2.88
C ILE A 186 1.61 15.12 1.99
N ASP A 187 2.73 14.42 1.91
CA ASP A 187 2.86 13.13 1.26
C ASP A 187 3.36 12.08 2.25
N VAL A 188 2.85 10.85 2.16
CA VAL A 188 3.49 9.69 2.79
C VAL A 188 4.67 9.28 1.93
N PHE A 189 5.89 9.38 2.46
CA PHE A 189 7.13 9.14 1.73
C PHE A 189 7.66 7.72 1.87
N ASP A 190 7.48 7.12 3.06
CA ASP A 190 7.84 5.73 3.35
C ASP A 190 7.11 5.20 4.59
N MET A 191 6.81 3.91 4.63
CA MET A 191 6.31 3.21 5.81
C MET A 191 7.10 1.92 6.00
N GLN A 192 7.95 1.87 7.02
CA GLN A 192 8.90 0.78 7.21
C GLN A 192 8.61 -0.01 8.48
N VAL A 193 8.52 -1.33 8.39
CA VAL A 193 8.49 -2.20 9.57
C VAL A 193 9.86 -2.17 10.26
N THR A 194 9.90 -1.67 11.49
CA THR A 194 11.11 -1.57 12.31
C THR A 194 11.26 -2.73 13.29
N LYS A 195 10.14 -3.33 13.70
CA LYS A 195 10.12 -4.57 14.49
C LYS A 195 9.08 -5.52 13.92
N ALA A 196 9.52 -6.70 13.52
CA ALA A 196 8.64 -7.79 13.12
C ALA A 196 7.69 -8.21 14.26
N PRO A 197 6.64 -9.01 13.98
CA PRO A 197 5.73 -9.52 15.01
C PRO A 197 6.48 -10.13 16.20
N HIS A 198 6.23 -9.59 17.39
CA HIS A 198 6.86 -9.96 18.66
C HIS A 198 5.84 -9.91 19.79
N THR A 199 6.25 -10.32 20.99
CA THR A 199 5.43 -10.16 22.19
C THR A 199 5.61 -8.74 22.73
N VAL A 200 4.50 -8.01 22.85
CA VAL A 200 4.45 -6.67 23.44
C VAL A 200 3.92 -6.79 24.87
N THR A 201 4.53 -6.09 25.82
CA THR A 201 4.06 -6.07 27.21
C THR A 201 3.06 -4.93 27.39
N GLU A 202 1.81 -5.26 27.70
CA GLU A 202 0.74 -4.32 27.99
C GLU A 202 0.13 -4.66 29.35
N GLU A 203 0.13 -3.70 30.29
CA GLU A 203 -0.45 -3.88 31.64
C GLU A 203 0.06 -5.15 32.38
N ASN A 204 1.35 -5.46 32.26
CA ASN A 204 2.00 -6.67 32.80
C ASN A 204 1.53 -8.00 32.16
N ARG A 205 0.90 -7.96 30.99
CA ARG A 205 0.56 -9.14 30.18
C ARG A 205 1.32 -9.10 28.86
N GLY A 206 1.81 -10.26 28.42
CA GLY A 206 2.43 -10.40 27.11
C GLY A 206 1.36 -10.66 26.05
N VAL A 207 1.25 -9.76 25.06
CA VAL A 207 0.39 -9.91 23.90
C VAL A 207 1.25 -10.28 22.70
N SER A 208 1.06 -11.47 22.13
CA SER A 208 1.81 -11.94 20.97
C SER A 208 1.32 -11.32 19.67
N GLY A 209 2.25 -11.01 18.76
CA GLY A 209 1.93 -10.61 17.39
C GLY A 209 1.90 -9.10 17.17
N GLY A 210 2.30 -8.30 18.16
CA GLY A 210 2.47 -6.86 17.97
C GLY A 210 3.71 -6.54 17.14
N TRP A 211 3.69 -5.46 16.39
CA TRP A 211 4.81 -5.04 15.53
C TRP A 211 4.97 -3.53 15.58
N SER A 212 6.13 -3.04 15.14
CA SER A 212 6.41 -1.60 15.08
C SER A 212 6.80 -1.17 13.68
N GLU A 213 6.41 0.04 13.32
CA GLU A 213 6.71 0.68 12.05
C GLU A 213 7.17 2.13 12.27
N ASP A 214 8.01 2.62 11.36
CA ASP A 214 8.33 4.05 11.25
C ASP A 214 7.67 4.58 9.97
N TRP A 215 6.83 5.59 10.11
CA TRP A 215 6.12 6.26 9.01
C TRP A 215 6.75 7.62 8.76
N THR A 216 7.28 7.79 7.55
CA THR A 216 7.93 9.01 7.10
C THR A 216 6.97 9.80 6.23
N PHE A 217 6.72 11.04 6.63
CA PHE A 217 5.95 12.02 5.87
C PHE A 217 6.91 13.03 5.24
N ARG A 218 6.61 13.45 4.00
CA ARG A 218 7.21 14.63 3.39
C ARG A 218 6.21 15.77 3.47
N MET A 219 6.53 16.78 4.28
CA MET A 219 5.69 17.92 4.59
C MET A 219 6.43 19.19 4.16
N CYS A 220 5.95 19.85 3.11
CA CYS A 220 6.55 21.10 2.61
C CYS A 220 8.06 20.97 2.32
N GLY A 221 8.45 19.81 1.76
CA GLY A 221 9.85 19.49 1.43
C GLY A 221 10.68 18.92 2.58
N GLN A 222 10.18 18.94 3.82
CA GLN A 222 10.87 18.39 4.99
C GLN A 222 10.36 16.98 5.30
N LEU A 223 11.24 16.11 5.82
CA LEU A 223 10.87 14.76 6.25
C LEU A 223 10.58 14.75 7.75
N ALA A 224 9.46 14.17 8.14
CA ALA A 224 9.08 13.94 9.53
C ALA A 224 8.74 12.46 9.73
N THR A 225 9.33 11.82 10.74
CA THR A 225 9.14 10.38 10.99
C THR A 225 8.46 10.15 12.34
N VAL A 226 7.43 9.30 12.36
CA VAL A 226 6.75 8.87 13.59
C VAL A 226 6.83 7.36 13.73
N GLY A 227 7.04 6.89 14.95
CA GLY A 227 7.00 5.46 15.27
C GLY A 227 5.59 5.04 15.66
N ILE A 228 5.11 3.95 15.10
CA ILE A 228 3.80 3.35 15.38
C ILE A 228 4.02 1.93 15.89
N THR A 229 3.32 1.55 16.95
CA THR A 229 3.26 0.17 17.43
C THR A 229 1.83 -0.32 17.36
N PHE A 230 1.63 -1.42 16.65
CA PHE A 230 0.35 -2.10 16.50
C PHE A 230 0.31 -3.30 17.45
N THR A 231 -0.80 -3.45 18.17
CA THR A 231 -0.99 -4.52 19.17
C THR A 231 -2.32 -5.23 18.90
N PRO A 232 -2.32 -6.53 18.55
CA PRO A 232 -3.54 -7.29 18.38
C PRO A 232 -4.37 -7.36 19.69
N ASP A 233 -5.66 -7.05 19.64
CA ASP A 233 -6.54 -7.20 20.81
C ASP A 233 -7.03 -8.64 20.91
N GLN A 234 -6.50 -9.38 21.88
CA GLN A 234 -6.89 -10.79 22.10
C GLN A 234 -8.31 -10.97 22.65
N LYS A 235 -8.91 -9.94 23.26
CA LYS A 235 -10.23 -10.03 23.90
C LYS A 235 -11.36 -9.72 22.94
N ASN A 236 -11.23 -8.63 22.19
CA ASN A 236 -12.30 -8.14 21.32
C ASN A 236 -12.06 -8.47 19.84
N GLY A 237 -10.89 -9.01 19.50
CA GLY A 237 -10.42 -9.07 18.13
C GLY A 237 -9.98 -7.70 17.63
N GLY A 238 -9.29 -7.66 16.49
CA GLY A 238 -8.78 -6.44 15.90
C GLY A 238 -7.37 -6.06 16.37
N THR A 239 -7.00 -4.80 16.19
CA THR A 239 -5.66 -4.28 16.47
C THR A 239 -5.76 -2.84 16.94
N THR A 240 -5.14 -2.55 18.08
CA THR A 240 -4.95 -1.19 18.58
C THR A 240 -3.60 -0.65 18.10
N PHE A 241 -3.42 0.66 18.17
CA PHE A 241 -2.14 1.27 17.84
C PHE A 241 -1.76 2.38 18.82
N SER A 242 -0.45 2.59 18.98
CA SER A 242 0.13 3.71 19.71
C SER A 242 1.16 4.41 18.84
N ILE A 243 1.23 5.73 18.93
CA ILE A 243 2.09 6.56 18.08
C ILE A 243 2.99 7.40 18.97
N ASN A 244 4.28 7.40 18.65
CA ASN A 244 5.30 8.15 19.36
C ASN A 244 6.17 8.91 18.33
N PRO A 245 6.73 10.07 18.70
CA PRO A 245 7.80 10.68 17.91
C PRO A 245 8.91 9.66 17.65
N SER A 246 9.33 9.47 16.39
CA SER A 246 10.46 8.57 16.14
C SER A 246 11.73 9.21 16.70
N LYS A 247 12.55 8.41 17.39
CA LYS A 247 13.86 8.85 17.88
C LYS A 247 14.89 8.97 16.75
N SER A 248 14.55 8.50 15.55
CA SER A 248 15.49 8.34 14.43
C SER A 248 15.84 9.64 13.70
N GLY A 249 15.38 10.80 14.19
CA GLY A 249 15.66 12.09 13.56
C GLY A 249 17.04 12.66 13.90
N VAL A 250 18.12 12.11 13.34
CA VAL A 250 19.29 12.89 12.88
C VAL A 250 20.06 12.05 11.84
N GLY A 251 19.98 12.44 10.57
CA GLY A 251 20.82 11.90 9.51
C GLY A 251 20.48 12.59 8.20
N GLY A 252 21.16 13.73 7.96
CA GLY A 252 20.99 14.56 6.76
C GLY A 252 21.62 13.99 5.50
#